data_AF-A0A8H3G8K8-F1
#
_entry.id   AF-A0A8H3G8K8-F1
#
_cell.length_a   1.000
_cell.length_b   1.000
_cell.length_c   1.000
_cell.angle_alpha   90.00
_cell.angle_beta   90.00
_cell.angle_gamma   90.00
#
_symmetry.space_group_name_H-M   'P 1'
#
loop_
_entity.id
_entity.type
_entity.pdbx_description
1 polymer ?
#
loop_
_entity_poly.entity_id
_entity_poly.type
_entity_poly.pdbx_seq_one_letter_code
_entity_poly.pdbx_strand_id
1 'polypeptide(L)'
;TARNSKPIEVIGTYDPIPKPPPLGEEGKPVKDIKLDTARAKYWLGVGAQPSEPMWRLLSMIGLLEPKYHIQKMQQMGAEQRAARREEGMDAVEGR
;
A
#
# COMPACT_ATOMS: atom_id res chain seq x y z
N THR A 1 -21.14 4.98 3.19
CA THR A 1 -21.44 4.07 2.06
C THR A 1 -20.88 2.69 2.37
N ALA A 2 -21.49 1.62 1.87
CA ALA A 2 -20.96 0.27 2.10
C ALA A 2 -19.69 0.07 1.26
N ARG A 3 -18.70 -0.66 1.78
CA ARG A 3 -17.38 -0.83 1.13
C ARG A 3 -17.47 -1.30 -0.33
N ASN A 4 -18.43 -2.17 -0.64
CA ASN A 4 -18.60 -2.78 -1.95
C ASN A 4 -19.85 -2.28 -2.70
N SER A 5 -20.49 -1.19 -2.26
CA SER A 5 -21.59 -0.60 -3.04
C SER A 5 -21.05 0.17 -4.24
N LYS A 6 -21.93 0.45 -5.22
CA LYS A 6 -21.56 1.22 -6.41
C LYS A 6 -20.87 2.55 -6.02
N PRO A 7 -19.62 2.79 -6.46
CA PRO A 7 -18.92 4.03 -6.16
C PRO A 7 -19.44 5.18 -7.04
N ILE A 8 -19.10 6.42 -6.66
CA ILE A 8 -19.36 7.62 -7.47
C ILE A 8 -18.59 7.54 -8.79
N GLU A 9 -17.33 7.14 -8.71
CA GLU A 9 -16.43 6.99 -9.85
C GLU A 9 -15.37 5.92 -9.55
N VAL A 10 -14.98 5.17 -10.58
CA VAL A 10 -13.85 4.23 -10.54
C VAL A 10 -12.68 4.87 -11.27
N ILE A 11 -11.64 5.25 -10.55
CA ILE A 11 -10.46 5.93 -11.11
C ILE A 11 -9.31 4.96 -11.44
N GLY A 12 -9.44 3.67 -11.12
CA GLY A 12 -8.36 2.71 -11.30
C GLY A 12 -8.60 1.34 -10.67
N THR A 13 -7.60 0.48 -10.80
CA THR A 13 -7.55 -0.86 -10.20
C THR A 13 -6.17 -1.14 -9.59
N TYR A 14 -6.14 -1.96 -8.55
CA TYR A 14 -4.92 -2.41 -7.87
C TYR A 14 -4.98 -3.92 -7.67
N ASP A 15 -3.97 -4.62 -8.17
CA ASP A 15 -3.73 -6.03 -7.86
C ASP A 15 -2.65 -6.13 -6.77
N PRO A 16 -3.01 -6.55 -5.54
CA PRO A 16 -2.06 -6.63 -4.45
C PRO A 16 -1.07 -7.78 -4.60
N ILE A 17 -1.34 -8.76 -5.48
CA ILE A 17 -0.51 -9.94 -5.68
C ILE A 17 0.68 -9.56 -6.57
N PRO A 18 1.92 -9.65 -6.08
CA PRO A 18 3.10 -9.38 -6.90
C PRO A 18 3.22 -10.39 -8.03
N LYS A 19 3.45 -9.91 -9.24
CA LYS A 19 3.70 -10.72 -10.43
C LYS A 19 5.19 -10.70 -10.76
N PRO A 20 5.71 -11.75 -11.43
CA PRO A 20 7.07 -11.71 -11.94
C PRO A 20 7.28 -10.47 -12.80
N PRO A 21 8.51 -9.92 -12.84
CA PRO A 21 8.82 -8.79 -13.69
C PRO A 21 8.47 -9.10 -15.16
N PRO A 22 8.16 -8.07 -15.97
CA PRO A 22 7.94 -8.23 -17.40
C PRO A 22 9.08 -8.99 -18.08
N LEU A 23 8.73 -9.75 -19.13
CA LEU A 23 9.57 -10.76 -19.78
C LEU A 23 11.03 -10.31 -19.99
N GLY A 24 11.96 -10.98 -19.31
CA GLY A 24 13.41 -10.85 -19.53
C GLY A 24 14.17 -9.93 -18.55
N GLU A 25 13.47 -9.24 -17.64
CA GLU A 25 14.14 -8.42 -16.63
C GLU A 25 14.45 -9.22 -15.35
N GLU A 26 15.72 -9.25 -14.96
CA GLU A 26 16.11 -9.65 -13.60
C GLU A 26 15.66 -8.55 -12.64
N GLY A 27 14.61 -8.82 -11.85
CA GLY A 27 13.98 -7.77 -11.05
C GLY A 27 13.11 -8.27 -9.91
N LYS A 28 12.76 -7.35 -9.01
CA LYS A 28 11.81 -7.63 -7.94
C LYS A 28 10.40 -7.81 -8.53
N PRO A 29 9.56 -8.69 -7.96
CA PRO A 29 8.17 -8.81 -8.35
C PRO A 29 7.45 -7.45 -8.29
N VAL A 30 6.65 -7.16 -9.30
CA VAL A 30 5.92 -5.89 -9.46
C VAL A 30 4.44 -6.08 -9.16
N LYS A 31 3.79 -5.04 -8.64
CA LYS A 31 2.34 -5.04 -8.43
C LYS A 31 1.67 -4.18 -9.50
N ASP A 32 0.57 -4.68 -10.06
CA ASP A 32 -0.15 -3.95 -11.10
C ASP A 32 -1.03 -2.87 -10.50
N ILE A 33 -0.83 -1.64 -10.97
CA ILE A 33 -1.67 -0.49 -10.63
C ILE A 33 -2.04 0.21 -11.93
N LYS A 34 -3.35 0.31 -12.19
CA LYS A 34 -3.90 1.14 -13.27
C LYS A 34 -4.61 2.30 -12.62
N LEU A 35 -4.20 3.53 -12.91
CA LEU A 35 -4.79 4.72 -12.30
C LEU A 35 -4.90 5.85 -13.32
N ASP A 36 -6.09 6.45 -13.43
CA ASP A 36 -6.26 7.74 -14.09
C ASP A 36 -5.72 8.84 -13.17
N THR A 37 -4.53 9.32 -13.49
CA THR A 37 -3.84 10.34 -12.70
C THR A 37 -4.51 11.70 -12.78
N ALA A 38 -5.20 12.03 -13.87
CA ALA A 38 -5.91 13.30 -14.02
C ALA A 38 -7.15 13.34 -13.11
N ARG A 39 -7.93 12.25 -13.09
CA ARG A 39 -9.07 12.13 -12.18
C ARG A 39 -8.65 12.03 -10.72
N ALA A 40 -7.55 11.32 -10.42
CA ALA A 40 -6.99 11.29 -9.07
C ALA A 40 -6.63 12.72 -8.59
N LYS A 41 -5.94 13.51 -9.42
CA LYS A 41 -5.61 14.92 -9.11
C LYS A 41 -6.86 15.77 -8.88
N TYR A 42 -7.88 15.62 -9.74
CA TYR A 42 -9.14 16.34 -9.56
C TYR A 42 -9.78 16.02 -8.19
N TRP A 43 -9.92 14.74 -7.85
CA TRP A 43 -10.54 14.33 -6.60
C TRP A 43 -9.74 14.80 -5.37
N LEU A 44 -8.41 14.78 -5.43
CA LEU A 44 -7.57 15.37 -4.39
C LEU A 44 -7.77 16.89 -4.29
N GLY A 45 -7.86 17.59 -5.43
CA GLY A 45 -8.08 19.04 -5.48
C GLY A 45 -9.42 19.49 -4.90
N VAL A 46 -10.47 18.68 -5.01
CA VAL A 46 -11.76 18.94 -4.34
C VAL A 46 -11.79 18.50 -2.87
N GLY A 47 -10.67 18.01 -2.33
CA GLY A 47 -10.48 17.68 -0.92
C GLY A 47 -10.79 16.23 -0.53
N ALA A 48 -10.92 15.30 -1.50
CA ALA A 48 -11.13 13.89 -1.19
C ALA A 48 -9.98 13.32 -0.35
N GLN A 49 -10.30 12.70 0.78
CA GLN A 49 -9.32 12.13 1.70
C GLN A 49 -9.06 10.65 1.36
N PRO A 50 -7.83 10.28 0.95
CA PRO A 50 -7.52 8.89 0.66
C PRO A 50 -7.32 8.08 1.95
N SER A 51 -7.69 6.80 1.88
CA SER A 51 -7.39 5.84 2.94
C SER A 51 -5.88 5.57 3.03
N GLU A 52 -5.43 4.98 4.14
CA GLU A 52 -4.01 4.76 4.41
C GLU A 52 -3.28 3.95 3.31
N PRO A 53 -3.83 2.83 2.77
CA PRO A 53 -3.20 2.14 1.64
C PRO A 53 -3.16 3.01 0.37
N MET A 54 -4.23 3.76 0.11
CA MET A 54 -4.30 4.60 -1.09
C MET A 54 -3.33 5.78 -1.00
N TRP A 55 -3.14 6.37 0.20
CA TRP A 55 -2.14 7.40 0.43
C TRP A 55 -0.76 6.91 0.01
N ARG A 56 -0.36 5.70 0.43
CA ARG A 56 0.94 5.12 0.05
C ARG A 56 1.08 4.96 -1.45
N LEU A 57 0.06 4.44 -2.13
CA LEU A 57 0.08 4.29 -3.59
C LEU A 57 0.21 5.64 -4.30
N LEU A 58 -0.58 6.63 -3.89
CA LEU A 58 -0.55 7.99 -4.44
C LEU A 58 0.79 8.68 -4.19
N SER A 59 1.41 8.44 -3.04
CA SER A 59 2.76 8.95 -2.74
C SER A 59 3.84 8.31 -3.59
N MET A 60 3.73 7.00 -3.88
CA MET A 60 4.70 6.30 -4.75
C MET A 60 4.71 6.84 -6.18
N ILE A 61 3.56 7.34 -6.66
CA ILE A 61 3.44 7.97 -7.99
C ILE A 61 3.62 9.50 -7.96
N GLY A 62 3.98 10.07 -6.81
CA GLY A 62 4.28 11.50 -6.65
C GLY A 62 3.07 12.43 -6.59
N LEU A 63 1.85 11.93 -6.32
CA LEU A 63 0.66 12.79 -6.16
C LEU A 63 0.49 13.32 -4.73
N LEU A 64 1.12 12.70 -3.74
CA LEU A 64 1.05 13.09 -2.33
C LEU A 64 2.41 12.94 -1.65
N GLU A 65 2.66 13.73 -0.62
CA GLU A 65 3.84 13.50 0.23
C GLU A 65 3.69 12.21 1.05
N PRO A 66 4.72 11.36 1.14
CA PRO A 66 4.66 10.16 1.96
C PRO A 66 4.45 10.49 3.44
N LYS A 67 3.42 9.92 4.07
CA LYS A 67 3.20 10.00 5.54
C LYS A 67 4.35 9.37 6.34
N TYR A 68 4.94 8.31 5.80
CA TYR A 68 6.03 7.58 6.44
C TYR A 68 7.15 7.36 5.41
N HIS A 69 8.36 7.73 5.78
CA HIS A 69 9.53 7.43 4.96
C HIS A 69 9.76 5.92 4.88
N ILE A 70 10.22 5.44 3.72
CA ILE A 70 10.41 4.01 3.44
C ILE A 70 11.30 3.34 4.50
N GLN A 71 12.37 4.01 4.92
CA GLN A 71 13.29 3.52 5.97
C GLN A 71 12.56 3.32 7.31
N LYS A 72 11.76 4.32 7.71
CA LYS A 72 10.94 4.24 8.93
C LYS A 72 9.92 3.10 8.85
N MET A 73 9.33 2.86 7.67
CA MET A 73 8.42 1.71 7.49
C MET A 73 9.13 0.37 7.55
N GLN A 74 10.35 0.26 7.00
CA GLN A 74 11.14 -0.97 7.07
C GLN A 74 11.52 -1.30 8.51
N GLN A 75 11.92 -0.29 9.30
CA GLN A 75 12.17 -0.41 10.73
C GLN A 75 10.91 -0.87 11.48
N MET A 76 9.78 -0.16 11.32
CA MET A 76 8.52 -0.56 11.95
C MET A 76 8.08 -1.98 11.56
N GLY A 77 8.30 -2.39 10.31
CA GLY A 77 7.97 -3.74 9.84
C GLY A 77 8.90 -4.81 10.43
N ALA A 78 10.18 -4.50 10.61
CA ALA A 78 11.14 -5.38 11.27
C ALA A 78 10.82 -5.51 12.78
N GLU A 79 10.51 -4.41 13.44
CA GLU A 79 10.10 -4.34 14.85
C GLU A 79 8.82 -5.14 15.10
N GLN A 80 7.78 -4.99 14.27
CA GLN A 80 6.54 -5.78 14.39
C GLN A 80 6.78 -7.28 14.19
N ARG A 81 7.70 -7.66 13.29
CA ARG A 81 8.08 -9.06 13.08
C ARG A 81 8.89 -9.62 14.26
N ALA A 82 9.75 -8.80 14.86
CA ALA A 82 10.52 -9.16 16.06
C ALA A 82 9.58 -9.32 17.28
N ALA A 83 8.70 -8.35 17.52
CA ALA A 83 7.71 -8.39 18.60
C ALA A 83 6.78 -9.62 18.47
N ARG A 84 6.27 -9.91 17.27
CA ARG A 84 5.45 -11.11 17.03
C ARG A 84 6.23 -12.43 17.24
N ARG A 85 7.56 -12.41 17.06
CA ARG A 85 8.42 -13.57 17.31
C ARG A 85 8.69 -13.76 18.80
N GLU A 86 8.88 -12.68 19.55
CA GLU A 86 9.04 -12.70 21.00
C GLU A 86 7.75 -13.10 21.72
N GLU A 87 6.61 -12.52 21.36
CA GLU A 87 5.28 -12.90 21.89
C GLU A 87 4.93 -14.37 21.61
N GLY A 88 5.35 -14.88 20.44
CA GLY A 88 5.18 -16.30 20.10
C GLY A 88 6.14 -17.24 20.82
N MET A 89 7.28 -16.73 21.34
CA MET A 89 8.28 -17.53 22.07
C MET A 89 7.90 -17.64 23.55
N ASP A 90 7.42 -16.55 24.16
CA ASP A 90 6.89 -16.51 25.53
C ASP A 90 5.68 -17.46 25.72
N ALA A 91 4.81 -17.54 24.71
CA ALA A 91 3.65 -18.45 24.72
C ALA A 91 4.01 -19.95 24.59
N VAL A 92 5.23 -20.28 24.17
CA VAL A 92 5.71 -21.67 24.03
C VAL A 92 6.48 -22.12 25.28
N GLU A 93 7.14 -21.19 25.97
CA GLU A 93 7.99 -21.47 27.13
C GLU A 93 7.20 -21.54 28.47
N GLY A 94 5.96 -21.05 28.48
CA GLY A 94 5.04 -21.11 29.64
C GLY A 94 4.19 -22.38 29.78
N ARG A 95 4.62 -23.54 29.27
CA ARG A 95 3.87 -24.82 29.36
C ARG A 95 4.66 -25.94 30.01
#